data_AF-A0AAD0E8K2-F1
#
_entry.id   AF-A0AAD0E8K2-F1
#
_cell.length_a   1.000
_cell.length_b   1.000
_cell.length_c   1.000
_cell.angle_alpha   90.00
_cell.angle_beta   90.00
_cell.angle_gamma   90.00
#
_symmetry.space_group_name_H-M   'P 1'
#
loop_
_entity.id
_entity.type
_entity.pdbx_description
1 polymer ?
#
loop_
_entity_poly.entity_id
_entity_poly.type
_entity_poly.pdbx_seq_one_letter_code
_entity_poly.pdbx_strand_id
1 'polypeptide(L)'
;MKKILVSLSVIALSGIVSCENVKQIKKETQNSVENVVETLQTETEKAVDQVKKSISEFEVPSFQDSDLQKMAADYKAYLLELEEATKAGSQEKIDQLKAKSEEWAKKIEEQGKKVSSEDLKKWSEWAEQFVQ
;
A
#
# COMPACT_ATOMS: atom_id res chain seq x y z
N MET A 1 -3.89 2.32 -26.20
CA MET A 1 -3.09 1.15 -25.79
C MET A 1 -1.75 1.62 -25.28
N LYS A 2 -1.57 1.62 -23.96
CA LYS A 2 -0.25 1.76 -23.32
C LYS A 2 -0.28 0.76 -22.18
N LYS A 3 0.04 -0.49 -22.53
CA LYS A 3 0.17 -1.59 -21.58
C LYS A 3 1.42 -1.28 -20.77
N ILE A 4 1.23 -0.64 -19.62
CA ILE A 4 2.30 -0.52 -18.64
C ILE A 4 2.39 -1.91 -18.02
N LEU A 5 3.24 -2.73 -18.63
CA LEU A 5 3.78 -3.90 -17.98
C LEU A 5 4.46 -3.37 -16.72
N VAL A 6 3.79 -3.53 -15.58
CA VAL A 6 4.43 -3.52 -14.27
C VAL A 6 5.32 -4.76 -14.29
N SER A 7 6.49 -4.62 -14.92
CA SER A 7 7.57 -5.58 -14.80
C SER A 7 7.98 -5.52 -13.34
N LEU A 8 7.44 -6.48 -12.60
CA LEU A 8 7.86 -6.91 -11.27
C LEU A 8 9.36 -7.21 -11.35
N SER A 9 10.18 -6.17 -11.24
CA SER A 9 11.61 -6.34 -11.01
C SER A 9 11.72 -6.87 -9.60
N VAL A 10 11.92 -8.19 -9.50
CA VAL A 10 12.48 -8.84 -8.33
C VAL A 10 13.83 -8.17 -8.05
N ILE A 11 13.80 -7.13 -7.22
CA ILE A 11 15.02 -6.50 -6.72
C ILE A 11 15.51 -7.45 -5.63
N ALA A 12 16.52 -8.24 -5.99
CA ALA A 12 17.32 -8.96 -5.02
C ALA A 12 18.00 -7.94 -4.09
N LEU A 13 17.35 -7.65 -2.95
CA LEU A 13 17.83 -6.72 -1.92
C LEU A 13 19.01 -7.34 -1.16
N SER A 14 20.21 -7.24 -1.74
CA SER A 14 21.45 -7.46 -1.03
C SER A 14 21.99 -6.12 -0.53
N GLY A 15 21.61 -5.76 0.68
CA GLY A 15 22.43 -5.02 1.65
C GLY A 15 23.01 -3.66 1.22
N ILE A 16 22.18 -2.66 0.95
CA ILE A 16 22.43 -1.25 1.29
C ILE A 16 21.11 -0.51 1.17
N VAL A 17 20.45 -0.20 2.29
CA VAL A 17 19.29 0.70 2.31
C VAL A 17 19.82 2.12 2.16
N SER A 18 20.12 2.49 0.91
CA SER A 18 20.31 3.88 0.53
C SER A 18 18.97 4.60 0.51
N CYS A 19 19.00 5.93 0.55
CA CYS A 19 17.85 6.84 0.41
C CYS A 19 16.93 6.50 -0.80
N GLU A 20 17.43 5.73 -1.76
CA GLU A 20 16.68 5.14 -2.87
C GLU A 20 15.58 4.17 -2.44
N ASN A 21 15.77 3.34 -1.40
CA ASN A 21 14.72 2.42 -0.92
C ASN A 21 13.53 3.19 -0.34
N VAL A 22 13.77 4.25 0.42
CA VAL A 22 12.70 5.11 0.95
C VAL A 22 11.94 5.81 -0.19
N LYS A 23 12.65 6.25 -1.24
CA LYS A 23 12.02 6.81 -2.44
C LYS A 23 11.17 5.78 -3.19
N GLN A 24 11.60 4.52 -3.22
CA GLN A 24 10.83 3.45 -3.83
C GLN A 24 9.55 3.16 -3.03
N ILE A 25 9.65 2.95 -1.72
CA ILE A 25 8.49 2.70 -0.84
C ILE A 25 7.48 3.85 -0.93
N LYS A 26 7.95 5.10 -1.01
CA LYS A 26 7.08 6.26 -1.25
C LYS A 26 6.29 6.13 -2.55
N LYS A 27 6.97 5.79 -3.65
CA LYS A 27 6.35 5.64 -4.97
C LYS A 27 5.36 4.48 -4.99
N GLU A 28 5.69 3.38 -4.33
CA GLU A 28 4.80 2.21 -4.20
C GLU A 28 3.58 2.53 -3.34
N THR A 29 3.72 3.28 -2.26
CA THR A 29 2.60 3.76 -1.43
C THR A 29 1.65 4.64 -2.24
N GLN A 30 2.19 5.58 -3.02
CA GLN A 30 1.37 6.47 -3.85
C GLN A 30 0.59 5.68 -4.92
N ASN A 31 1.21 4.65 -5.50
CA ASN A 31 0.57 3.78 -6.49
C ASN A 31 -0.39 2.75 -5.85
N SER A 32 -0.18 2.39 -4.59
CA SER A 32 -0.96 1.36 -3.89
C SER A 32 -2.44 1.72 -3.82
N VAL A 33 -2.76 3.00 -3.56
CA VAL A 33 -4.15 3.49 -3.52
C VAL A 33 -4.85 3.38 -4.86
N GLU A 34 -4.16 3.77 -5.93
CA GLU A 34 -4.70 3.73 -7.29
C GLU A 34 -4.93 2.28 -7.75
N ASN A 35 -3.99 1.40 -7.42
CA ASN A 35 -4.06 -0.03 -7.71
C ASN A 35 -5.15 -0.76 -6.90
N VAL A 36 -5.30 -0.43 -5.61
CA VAL A 36 -6.39 -0.95 -4.76
C VAL A 36 -7.74 -0.55 -5.36
N VAL A 37 -7.92 0.70 -5.79
CA VAL A 37 -9.16 1.16 -6.43
C VAL A 37 -9.38 0.45 -7.77
N GLU A 38 -8.38 0.38 -8.65
CA GLU A 38 -8.51 -0.32 -9.94
C GLU A 38 -8.85 -1.80 -9.75
N THR A 39 -8.20 -2.48 -8.80
CA THR A 39 -8.47 -3.88 -8.46
C THR A 39 -9.91 -4.07 -7.99
N LEU A 40 -10.35 -3.30 -6.99
CA LEU A 40 -11.70 -3.43 -6.44
C LEU A 40 -12.81 -3.04 -7.44
N GLN A 41 -12.55 -2.06 -8.31
CA GLN A 41 -13.50 -1.66 -9.36
C GLN A 41 -13.58 -2.69 -10.49
N THR A 42 -12.45 -3.28 -10.90
CA THR A 42 -12.44 -4.33 -11.95
C THR A 42 -13.01 -5.65 -11.47
N GLU A 43 -12.88 -5.98 -10.17
CA GLU A 43 -13.50 -7.16 -9.55
C GLU A 43 -15.03 -7.06 -9.45
N THR A 44 -15.59 -5.86 -9.31
CA THR A 44 -17.05 -5.66 -9.32
C THR A 44 -17.67 -6.05 -10.68
N GLU A 45 -16.88 -5.99 -11.76
CA GLU A 45 -17.35 -6.29 -13.13
C GLU A 45 -16.92 -7.69 -13.63
N LYS A 46 -15.99 -8.38 -12.93
CA LYS A 46 -15.55 -9.75 -13.25
C LYS A 46 -15.38 -10.64 -12.01
N ALA A 47 -16.27 -11.63 -11.92
CA ALA A 47 -16.07 -12.94 -11.32
C ALA A 47 -16.03 -13.05 -9.77
N VAL A 48 -17.08 -13.69 -9.26
CA VAL A 48 -17.26 -14.29 -7.92
C VAL A 48 -16.22 -15.41 -7.59
N ASP A 49 -15.21 -15.66 -8.42
CA ASP A 49 -14.37 -16.87 -8.35
C ASP A 49 -12.85 -16.61 -8.18
N GLN A 50 -12.40 -15.37 -8.04
CA GLN A 50 -11.06 -15.08 -7.52
C GLN A 50 -11.20 -14.58 -6.09
N VAL A 51 -10.86 -15.42 -5.11
CA VAL A 51 -10.75 -14.96 -3.72
C VAL A 51 -9.53 -14.05 -3.63
N LYS A 52 -9.71 -12.76 -3.94
CA LYS A 52 -8.81 -11.72 -3.46
C LYS A 52 -9.17 -11.45 -2.01
N LYS A 53 -8.15 -11.48 -1.16
CA LYS A 53 -8.31 -11.26 0.27
C LYS A 53 -8.70 -9.81 0.50
N SER A 54 -9.74 -9.59 1.30
CA SER A 54 -10.09 -8.27 1.79
C SER A 54 -8.92 -7.67 2.57
N ILE A 55 -8.80 -6.34 2.55
CA ILE A 55 -7.80 -5.61 3.33
C ILE A 55 -7.85 -6.03 4.82
N SER A 56 -9.02 -6.43 5.33
CA SER A 56 -9.18 -6.89 6.71
C SER A 56 -8.36 -8.15 7.04
N GLU A 57 -8.13 -9.02 6.06
CA GLU A 57 -7.48 -10.32 6.21
C GLU A 57 -5.95 -10.23 6.34
N PHE A 58 -5.36 -9.09 5.98
CA PHE A 58 -3.92 -8.88 6.11
C PHE A 58 -3.58 -8.33 7.50
N GLU A 59 -2.87 -9.11 8.31
CA GLU A 59 -2.44 -8.68 9.64
C GLU A 59 -1.29 -7.68 9.57
N VAL A 60 -1.30 -6.70 10.48
CA VAL A 60 -0.19 -5.74 10.60
C VAL A 60 0.99 -6.46 11.24
N PRO A 61 2.17 -6.50 10.60
CA PRO A 61 3.33 -7.16 11.18
C PRO A 61 3.81 -6.43 12.44
N SER A 62 4.60 -7.14 13.25
CA SER A 62 5.24 -6.55 14.42
C SER A 62 6.52 -5.83 14.02
N PHE A 63 6.56 -4.53 14.29
CA PHE A 63 7.69 -3.64 14.06
C PHE A 63 8.43 -3.34 15.36
N GLN A 64 9.73 -3.10 15.26
CA GLN A 64 10.53 -2.70 16.43
C GLN A 64 10.24 -1.25 16.83
N ASP A 65 9.90 -0.40 15.86
CA ASP A 65 9.54 1.00 16.07
C ASP A 65 8.04 1.14 16.37
N SER A 66 7.71 1.71 17.53
CA SER A 66 6.32 1.88 17.98
C SER A 66 5.53 2.87 17.13
N ASP A 67 6.19 3.91 16.62
CA ASP A 67 5.56 4.89 15.74
C ASP A 67 5.22 4.27 14.38
N LEU A 68 6.07 3.38 13.85
CA LEU A 68 5.81 2.60 12.65
C LEU A 68 4.72 1.56 12.87
N GLN A 69 4.67 0.91 14.04
CA GLN A 69 3.58 0.01 14.40
C GLN A 69 2.24 0.75 14.34
N LYS A 70 2.18 1.96 14.92
CA LYS A 70 0.97 2.79 14.87
C LYS A 70 0.66 3.22 13.43
N MET A 71 1.68 3.64 12.68
CA MET A 71 1.53 4.06 11.29
C MET A 71 0.98 2.95 10.41
N ALA A 72 1.42 1.70 10.61
CA ALA A 72 0.93 0.56 9.85
C ALA A 72 -0.54 0.24 10.18
N ALA A 73 -0.91 0.31 11.47
CA ALA A 73 -2.31 0.16 11.87
C ALA A 73 -3.22 1.25 11.25
N ASP A 74 -2.79 2.51 11.31
CA ASP A 74 -3.50 3.64 10.72
C ASP A 74 -3.59 3.50 9.18
N TYR A 75 -2.53 2.98 8.52
CA TYR A 75 -2.50 2.78 7.07
C TYR A 75 -3.46 1.66 6.63
N LYS A 76 -3.51 0.56 7.39
CA LYS A 76 -4.50 -0.51 7.18
C LYS A 76 -5.92 0.02 7.29
N ALA A 77 -6.21 0.84 8.31
CA ALA A 77 -7.52 1.44 8.49
C ALA A 77 -7.90 2.36 7.32
N TYR A 78 -6.95 3.15 6.83
CA TYR A 78 -7.13 3.98 5.64
C TYR A 78 -7.46 3.14 4.38
N LEU A 79 -6.78 2.01 4.16
CA LEU A 79 -7.07 1.11 3.05
C LEU A 79 -8.42 0.39 3.21
N LEU A 80 -8.84 0.07 4.45
CA LEU A 80 -10.17 -0.46 4.74
C LEU A 80 -11.26 0.56 4.38
N GLU A 81 -11.10 1.82 4.75
CA GLU A 81 -12.06 2.87 4.38
C GLU A 81 -12.18 3.03 2.85
N LEU A 82 -11.07 2.84 2.14
CA LEU A 82 -11.04 2.87 0.67
C LEU A 82 -11.75 1.66 0.07
N GLU A 83 -11.56 0.48 0.66
CA GLU A 83 -12.26 -0.75 0.28
C GLU A 83 -13.78 -0.59 0.48
N GLU A 84 -14.20 -0.08 1.64
CA GLU A 84 -15.61 0.18 1.95
C GLU A 84 -16.20 1.24 1.01
N ALA A 85 -15.49 2.34 0.77
CA ALA A 85 -15.94 3.40 -0.15
C ALA A 85 -16.11 2.87 -1.58
N THR A 86 -15.20 1.99 -2.02
CA THR A 86 -15.26 1.37 -3.34
C THR A 86 -16.42 0.40 -3.45
N LYS A 87 -16.60 -0.50 -2.46
CA LYS A 87 -17.75 -1.42 -2.38
C LYS A 87 -19.09 -0.68 -2.31
N ALA A 88 -19.13 0.48 -1.65
CA ALA A 88 -20.32 1.32 -1.55
C ALA A 88 -20.55 2.23 -2.78
N GLY A 89 -19.66 2.22 -3.78
CA GLY A 89 -19.74 3.11 -4.95
C GLY A 89 -19.64 4.61 -4.59
N SER A 90 -19.05 4.95 -3.45
CA SER A 90 -18.98 6.32 -2.91
C SER A 90 -17.84 7.11 -3.56
N GLN A 91 -18.04 7.56 -4.80
CA GLN A 91 -17.01 8.25 -5.58
C GLN A 91 -16.39 9.46 -4.86
N GLU A 92 -17.19 10.28 -4.16
CA GLU A 92 -16.68 11.41 -3.37
C GLU A 92 -15.71 10.96 -2.28
N LYS A 93 -16.02 9.86 -1.58
CA LYS A 93 -15.16 9.30 -0.53
C LYS A 93 -13.89 8.68 -1.12
N ILE A 94 -13.99 8.03 -2.29
CA ILE A 94 -12.84 7.53 -3.03
C ILE A 94 -11.90 8.68 -3.42
N ASP A 95 -12.43 9.78 -3.96
CA ASP A 95 -11.63 10.94 -4.37
C ASP A 95 -10.96 11.63 -3.18
N GLN A 96 -11.66 11.76 -2.05
CA GLN A 96 -11.08 12.26 -0.79
C GLN A 96 -9.95 11.37 -0.28
N LEU A 97 -10.12 10.04 -0.33
CA LEU A 97 -9.08 9.10 0.10
C LEU A 97 -7.89 9.13 -0.86
N LYS A 98 -8.13 9.19 -2.18
CA LYS A 98 -7.07 9.40 -3.19
C LYS A 98 -6.26 10.66 -2.92
N ALA A 99 -6.90 11.78 -2.57
CA ALA A 99 -6.19 13.01 -2.22
C ALA A 99 -5.31 12.84 -0.96
N LYS A 100 -5.73 12.01 0.01
CA LYS A 100 -4.94 11.69 1.21
C LYS A 100 -3.74 10.77 0.94
N SER A 101 -3.65 10.13 -0.23
CA SER A 101 -2.54 9.23 -0.57
C SER A 101 -1.18 9.94 -0.56
N GLU A 102 -1.13 11.21 -0.96
CA GLU A 102 0.12 12.01 -0.96
C GLU A 102 0.60 12.31 0.47
N GLU A 103 -0.32 12.53 1.41
CA GLU A 103 0.01 12.73 2.82
C GLU A 103 0.58 11.44 3.42
N TRP A 104 0.00 10.30 3.07
CA TRP A 104 0.51 8.98 3.45
C TRP A 104 1.90 8.71 2.88
N ALA A 105 2.12 9.01 1.61
CA ALA A 105 3.42 8.87 0.97
C ALA A 105 4.49 9.74 1.66
N LYS A 106 4.15 10.96 2.09
CA LYS A 106 5.06 11.82 2.89
C LYS A 106 5.35 11.23 4.27
N LYS A 107 4.31 10.80 5.00
CA LYS A 107 4.47 10.17 6.32
C LYS A 107 5.40 8.96 6.27
N ILE A 108 5.22 8.09 5.29
CA ILE A 108 6.05 6.89 5.11
C ILE A 108 7.48 7.27 4.67
N GLU A 109 7.65 8.30 3.85
CA GLU A 109 8.99 8.81 3.50
C GLU A 109 9.72 9.35 4.75
N GLU A 110 9.02 10.11 5.60
CA GLU A 110 9.60 10.68 6.82
C GLU A 110 9.90 9.62 7.88
N GLN A 111 9.00 8.65 8.07
CA GLN A 111 9.20 7.56 9.01
C GLN A 111 10.25 6.58 8.52
N GLY A 112 10.25 6.29 7.22
CA GLY A 112 11.20 5.39 6.59
C GLY A 112 12.66 5.84 6.69
N LYS A 113 12.91 7.15 6.90
CA LYS A 113 14.26 7.69 7.17
C LYS A 113 14.75 7.43 8.60
N LYS A 114 13.86 7.07 9.52
CA LYS A 114 14.14 6.97 10.97
C LYS A 114 14.17 5.54 11.49
N VAL A 115 13.49 4.62 10.80
CA VAL A 115 13.31 3.22 11.24
C VAL A 115 14.41 2.31 10.71
N SER A 116 14.51 1.11 11.29
CA SER A 116 15.51 0.13 10.90
C SER A 116 15.29 -0.41 9.48
N SER A 117 16.35 -0.91 8.84
CA SER A 117 16.25 -1.57 7.55
C SER A 117 15.37 -2.83 7.58
N GLU A 118 15.33 -3.52 8.72
CA GLU A 118 14.46 -4.68 8.92
C GLU A 118 12.97 -4.27 8.94
N ASP A 119 12.65 -3.18 9.64
CA ASP A 119 11.28 -2.67 9.71
C ASP A 119 10.82 -2.11 8.35
N LEU A 120 11.69 -1.43 7.60
CA LEU A 120 11.40 -1.03 6.23
C LEU A 120 11.08 -2.22 5.32
N LYS A 121 11.83 -3.33 5.47
CA LYS A 121 11.59 -4.54 4.71
C LYS A 121 10.22 -5.15 5.04
N LYS A 122 9.91 -5.31 6.34
CA LYS A 122 8.60 -5.78 6.80
C LYS A 122 7.46 -4.90 6.27
N TRP A 123 7.67 -3.58 6.25
CA TRP A 123 6.69 -2.64 5.69
C TRP A 123 6.47 -2.89 4.21
N SER A 124 7.54 -3.01 3.42
CA SER A 124 7.46 -3.29 1.98
C SER A 124 6.73 -4.61 1.71
N GLU A 125 7.14 -5.70 2.35
CA GLU A 125 6.56 -7.03 2.17
C GLU A 125 5.07 -7.08 2.59
N TRP A 126 4.68 -6.25 3.56
CA TRP A 126 3.28 -6.10 3.96
C TRP A 126 2.49 -5.24 2.97
N ALA A 127 3.05 -4.11 2.53
CA ALA A 127 2.41 -3.21 1.59
C ALA A 127 2.16 -3.86 0.21
N GLU A 128 3.07 -4.72 -0.25
CA GLU A 128 2.93 -5.49 -1.50
C GLU A 128 1.71 -6.42 -1.50
N GLN A 129 1.20 -6.83 -0.33
CA GLN A 129 0.03 -7.70 -0.26
C GLN A 129 -1.28 -7.00 -0.66
N PHE A 130 -1.32 -5.67 -0.59
CA PHE A 130 -2.50 -4.86 -0.93
C PHE A 130 -2.60 -4.53 -2.43
N VAL A 131 -1.55 -4.78 -3.20
CA VAL A 131 -1.40 -4.32 -4.59
C VAL A 131 -1.43 -5.51 -5.58
N GLN A 132 -1.77 -6.71 -5.10
CA GLN A 132 -1.82 -7.95 -5.89
C GLN A 132 -3.25 -8.35 -6.33
#